data_AF-A0AB74C5X9-F1
#
_entry.id   AF-A0AB74C5X9-F1
#
_cell.length_a   1.000
_cell.length_b   1.000
_cell.length_c   1.000
_cell.angle_alpha   90.00
_cell.angle_beta   90.00
_cell.angle_gamma   90.00
#
_symmetry.space_group_name_H-M   'P 1'
#
loop_
_entity.id
_entity.type
_entity.pdbx_description
1 polymer ?
#
loop_
_entity_poly.entity_id
_entity_poly.type
_entity_poly.pdbx_seq_one_letter_code
_entity_poly.pdbx_strand_id
1 'polypeptide(L)'
;MPRPIYLALFSNGPRPAHWSIFVPTLNSTGQQGKIIHVTGTTATGFFLEFKRNYDFATEDRKYQIMPLVDVEERYVADTVGDGKMSCDTTARDRLESVATVVKPPGPSREPSGKDIGVSCLSIEECLLRNEC
;
A
#
# COMPACT_ATOMS: atom_id res chain seq x y z
N MET A 1 11.97 -15.69 -9.73
CA MET A 1 12.13 -14.69 -10.83
C MET A 1 11.79 -13.30 -10.28
N PRO A 2 12.13 -12.18 -10.95
CA PRO A 2 11.60 -10.88 -10.55
C PRO A 2 10.09 -10.82 -10.77
N ARG A 3 9.35 -10.19 -9.86
CA ARG A 3 7.91 -9.93 -9.96
C ARG A 3 7.65 -8.42 -9.98
N PRO A 4 6.80 -7.92 -10.88
CA PRO A 4 6.47 -6.50 -10.92
C PRO A 4 5.61 -6.11 -9.73
N ILE A 5 5.92 -4.97 -9.13
CA ILE A 5 5.04 -4.26 -8.20
C ILE A 5 4.60 -2.95 -8.82
N TYR A 6 3.43 -2.48 -8.39
CA TYR A 6 2.74 -1.36 -9.00
C TYR A 6 2.39 -0.30 -7.97
N LEU A 7 2.36 0.95 -8.40
CA LEU A 7 1.72 2.04 -7.68
C LEU A 7 0.23 2.05 -8.06
N ALA A 8 -0.65 1.95 -7.06
CA ALA A 8 -2.08 2.05 -7.23
C ALA A 8 -2.60 3.36 -6.63
N LEU A 9 -3.18 4.21 -7.48
CA LEU A 9 -3.76 5.50 -7.14
C LEU A 9 -5.28 5.39 -7.18
N PHE A 10 -5.95 5.64 -6.06
CA PHE A 10 -7.40 5.66 -5.95
C PHE A 10 -7.92 7.09 -5.92
N SER A 11 -8.93 7.38 -6.73
CA SER A 11 -9.64 8.67 -6.66
C SER A 11 -10.36 8.80 -5.31
N ASN A 12 -10.37 10.02 -4.76
CA ASN A 12 -10.97 10.31 -3.46
C ASN A 12 -11.91 11.54 -3.53
N GLY A 13 -12.62 11.67 -4.66
CA GLY A 13 -13.49 12.81 -4.94
C GLY A 13 -12.74 14.15 -4.80
N PRO A 14 -13.20 15.07 -3.92
CA PRO A 14 -12.55 16.38 -3.73
C PRO A 14 -11.29 16.32 -2.84
N ARG A 15 -10.97 15.16 -2.26
CA ARG A 15 -9.79 14.97 -1.41
C ARG A 15 -8.60 14.48 -2.25
N PRO A 16 -7.36 14.66 -1.76
CA PRO A 16 -6.19 14.06 -2.39
C PRO A 16 -6.38 12.56 -2.64
N ALA A 17 -5.87 12.10 -3.79
CA ALA A 17 -5.92 10.69 -4.18
C ALA A 17 -5.22 9.82 -3.13
N HIS A 18 -5.76 8.62 -2.91
CA HIS A 18 -5.20 7.66 -1.97
C HIS A 18 -4.18 6.77 -2.68
N TRP A 19 -2.93 6.75 -2.21
CA TRP A 19 -1.84 6.03 -2.85
C TRP A 19 -1.52 4.75 -2.10
N SER A 20 -1.11 3.73 -2.84
CA SER A 20 -0.75 2.43 -2.27
C SER A 20 0.18 1.65 -3.18
N ILE A 21 0.90 0.69 -2.62
CA ILE A 21 1.64 -0.29 -3.41
C ILE A 21 0.77 -1.52 -3.61
N PHE A 22 0.61 -1.93 -4.86
CA PHE A 22 0.00 -3.18 -5.25
C PHE A 22 1.05 -4.21 -5.63
N VAL A 23 0.89 -5.40 -5.07
CA VAL A 23 1.74 -6.54 -5.36
C VAL A 23 0.84 -7.70 -5.80
N PRO A 24 0.86 -8.09 -7.08
CA PRO A 24 0.04 -9.19 -7.58
C PRO A 24 0.45 -10.52 -6.95
N THR A 25 -0.52 -11.42 -6.81
CA THR A 25 -0.30 -12.85 -6.52
C THR A 25 0.08 -13.57 -7.81
N LEU A 26 1.07 -14.45 -7.78
CA LEU A 26 1.63 -15.06 -9.01
C LEU A 26 0.61 -15.92 -9.80
N ASN A 27 -0.33 -16.55 -9.10
CA ASN A 27 -1.32 -17.45 -9.69
C ASN A 27 -2.69 -16.78 -9.92
N SER A 28 -2.79 -15.45 -9.85
CA SER A 28 -4.03 -14.72 -10.12
C SER A 28 -4.08 -14.19 -11.55
N THR A 29 -5.24 -13.70 -11.97
CA THR A 29 -5.43 -12.98 -13.26
C THR A 29 -4.71 -11.62 -13.32
N GLY A 30 -3.75 -11.35 -12.41
CA GLY A 30 -3.05 -10.08 -12.25
C GLY A 30 -3.84 -8.99 -11.54
N GLN A 31 -5.15 -9.20 -11.31
CA GLN A 31 -6.04 -8.25 -10.64
C GLN A 31 -6.20 -8.51 -9.14
N GLN A 32 -5.76 -9.69 -8.67
CA GLN A 32 -5.77 -10.04 -7.25
C GLN A 32 -4.35 -10.07 -6.69
N GLY A 33 -4.19 -9.52 -5.49
CA GLY A 33 -2.91 -9.48 -4.80
C GLY A 33 -3.02 -8.91 -3.41
N LYS A 34 -1.98 -8.22 -2.97
CA LYS A 34 -1.98 -7.47 -1.72
C LYS A 34 -1.73 -5.99 -1.96
N ILE A 35 -2.32 -5.18 -1.10
CA ILE A 35 -2.14 -3.73 -1.07
C ILE A 35 -1.42 -3.36 0.21
N ILE A 36 -0.35 -2.57 0.08
CA ILE A 36 0.36 -1.94 1.18
C ILE A 36 0.02 -0.46 1.15
N HIS A 37 -0.60 0.05 2.21
CA HIS A 37 -0.97 1.46 2.26
C HIS A 37 -1.01 2.00 3.67
N VAL A 38 -1.05 3.32 3.77
CA VAL A 38 -1.29 4.02 5.03
C VAL A 38 -2.77 4.37 5.13
N THR A 39 -3.37 4.21 6.29
CA THR A 39 -4.78 4.56 6.54
C THR A 39 -4.92 5.25 7.90
N GLY A 40 -6.01 5.98 8.10
CA GLY A 40 -6.26 6.72 9.33
C GLY A 40 -6.78 8.12 9.08
N THR A 41 -6.69 8.97 10.11
CA THR A 41 -7.20 10.34 10.08
C THR A 41 -6.24 11.28 10.78
N THR A 42 -6.34 12.57 10.51
CA THR A 42 -5.57 13.60 11.24
C THR A 42 -5.84 13.59 12.74
N ALA A 43 -7.04 13.15 13.16
CA ALA A 43 -7.43 13.09 14.57
C ALA A 43 -6.82 11.90 15.32
N THR A 44 -6.79 10.72 14.68
CA THR A 44 -6.28 9.47 15.29
C THR A 44 -4.83 9.18 14.95
N GLY A 45 -4.26 9.93 14.01
CA GLY A 45 -3.03 9.56 13.33
C GLY A 45 -3.27 8.50 12.26
N PHE A 46 -2.21 8.22 11.54
CA PHE A 46 -2.17 7.24 10.46
C PHE A 46 -1.37 6.02 10.86
N PHE A 47 -1.67 4.87 10.25
CA PHE A 47 -0.97 3.62 10.47
C PHE A 47 -0.85 2.83 9.16
N LEU A 48 0.15 1.95 9.10
CA LEU A 48 0.38 1.06 7.97
C LEU A 48 -0.60 -0.11 8.04
N GLU A 49 -1.30 -0.38 6.96
CA GLU A 49 -2.23 -1.51 6.80
C GLU A 49 -1.86 -2.33 5.56
N PHE A 50 -1.93 -3.65 5.72
CA PHE A 50 -1.79 -4.63 4.66
C PHE A 50 -3.17 -5.21 4.34
N LYS A 51 -3.64 -4.98 3.12
CA LYS A 51 -4.82 -5.70 2.59
C LYS A 51 -4.35 -6.92 1.83
N ARG A 52 -4.80 -8.08 2.25
CA ARG A 52 -4.51 -9.38 1.66
C ARG A 52 -5.63 -9.79 0.70
N ASN A 53 -5.31 -10.53 -0.35
CA ASN A 53 -6.27 -11.03 -1.35
C ASN A 53 -7.19 -9.94 -1.92
N TYR A 54 -6.69 -8.72 -2.01
CA TYR A 54 -7.39 -7.58 -2.56
C TYR A 54 -7.60 -7.79 -4.07
N ASP A 55 -8.82 -7.62 -4.54
CA ASP A 55 -9.21 -7.84 -5.93
C ASP A 55 -9.77 -6.56 -6.56
N PHE A 56 -9.07 -6.06 -7.57
CA PHE A 56 -9.48 -4.88 -8.34
C PHE A 56 -10.78 -5.09 -9.13
N ALA A 57 -11.20 -6.33 -9.37
CA ALA A 57 -12.50 -6.62 -9.99
C ALA A 57 -13.69 -6.25 -9.08
N THR A 58 -13.46 -6.17 -7.76
CA THR A 58 -14.47 -5.81 -6.75
C THR A 58 -14.38 -4.35 -6.30
N GLU A 59 -13.45 -3.57 -6.85
CA GLU A 59 -13.24 -2.18 -6.46
C GLU A 59 -14.13 -1.23 -7.28
N ASP A 60 -15.01 -0.52 -6.58
CA ASP A 60 -15.93 0.44 -7.20
C ASP A 60 -15.28 1.81 -7.46
N ARG A 61 -14.23 2.16 -6.70
CA ARG A 61 -13.54 3.46 -6.85
C ARG A 61 -12.78 3.49 -8.16
N LYS A 62 -12.75 4.65 -8.82
CA LYS A 62 -11.83 4.85 -9.95
C LYS A 62 -10.39 4.76 -9.46
N TYR A 63 -9.58 3.95 -10.13
CA TYR A 63 -8.17 3.76 -9.83
C TYR A 63 -7.29 3.81 -11.08
N GLN A 64 -6.00 4.03 -10.87
CA GLN A 64 -4.95 3.88 -11.87
C GLN A 64 -3.86 2.98 -11.28
N ILE A 65 -3.34 2.05 -12.09
CA ILE A 65 -2.24 1.16 -11.72
C ILE A 65 -1.07 1.49 -12.64
N MET A 66 0.08 1.81 -12.05
CA MET A 66 1.29 2.19 -12.76
C MET A 66 2.43 1.24 -12.36
N PRO A 67 3.24 0.72 -13.29
CA PRO A 67 4.43 -0.05 -12.93
C PRO A 67 5.35 0.80 -12.04
N LEU A 68 5.82 0.22 -10.92
CA LEU A 68 6.73 0.89 -10.01
C LEU A 68 8.15 0.34 -10.17
N VAL A 69 8.34 -0.96 -9.91
CA VAL A 69 9.64 -1.64 -10.02
C VAL A 69 9.45 -3.16 -10.03
N ASP A 70 10.45 -3.90 -10.49
CA ASP A 70 10.52 -5.35 -10.32
C ASP A 70 11.29 -5.70 -9.04
N VAL A 71 10.71 -6.59 -8.23
CA VAL A 71 11.31 -7.06 -6.98
C VAL A 71 11.59 -8.56 -7.10
N GLU A 72 12.70 -9.04 -6.56
CA GLU A 72 12.95 -10.48 -6.53
C GLU A 72 11.87 -11.22 -5.72
N GLU A 73 11.31 -12.29 -6.29
CA GLU A 73 10.27 -13.11 -5.68
C GLU A 73 10.61 -13.61 -4.27
N ARG A 74 11.89 -13.87 -3.96
CA ARG A 74 12.33 -14.28 -2.61
C ARG A 74 11.99 -13.26 -1.51
N TYR A 75 11.79 -11.99 -1.87
CA TYR A 75 11.46 -10.93 -0.92
C TYR A 75 9.96 -10.75 -0.71
N VAL A 76 9.13 -11.48 -1.46
CA VAL A 76 7.69 -11.28 -1.48
C VAL A 76 6.96 -12.60 -1.37
N ALA A 77 6.17 -12.75 -0.30
CA ALA A 77 5.36 -13.94 -0.06
C ALA A 77 3.92 -13.69 -0.54
N ASP A 78 3.34 -14.67 -1.23
CA ASP A 78 1.92 -14.62 -1.55
C ASP A 78 1.08 -14.92 -0.30
N THR A 79 -0.15 -14.41 -0.28
CA THR A 79 -1.03 -14.62 0.87
C THR A 79 -1.48 -16.08 0.91
N VAL A 80 -1.19 -16.76 2.02
CA VAL A 80 -1.70 -18.10 2.31
C VAL A 80 -3.05 -17.97 3.05
N GLY A 81 -4.07 -18.75 2.66
CA GLY A 81 -5.35 -18.75 3.37
C GLY A 81 -6.54 -19.19 2.49
N ASP A 82 -7.74 -18.82 2.93
CA ASP A 82 -9.02 -19.16 2.29
C ASP A 82 -9.37 -18.29 1.07
N GLY A 83 -8.42 -17.47 0.60
CA GLY A 83 -8.60 -16.55 -0.52
C GLY A 83 -9.48 -15.34 -0.22
N LYS A 84 -10.00 -15.18 1.00
CA LYS A 84 -10.82 -14.02 1.36
C LYS A 84 -9.96 -12.79 1.60
N MET A 85 -10.53 -11.63 1.25
CA MET A 85 -9.91 -10.35 1.56
C MET A 85 -9.83 -10.17 3.08
N SER A 86 -8.66 -9.76 3.57
CA SER A 86 -8.45 -9.44 4.98
C SER A 86 -7.53 -8.23 5.13
N CYS A 87 -7.67 -7.51 6.24
CA CYS A 87 -6.80 -6.40 6.60
C CYS A 87 -6.03 -6.76 7.88
N ASP A 88 -4.73 -6.48 7.91
CA ASP A 88 -3.90 -6.64 9.10
C ASP A 88 -2.75 -5.62 9.09
N THR A 89 -2.00 -5.56 10.20
CA THR A 89 -0.82 -4.68 10.36
C THR A 89 0.47 -5.47 10.53
N THR A 90 0.44 -6.78 10.32
CA THR A 90 1.55 -7.69 10.59
C THR A 90 2.29 -8.01 9.30
N ALA A 91 3.54 -7.55 9.19
CA ALA A 91 4.40 -7.90 8.06
C ALA A 91 4.70 -9.41 8.03
N ARG A 92 4.63 -10.01 6.84
CA ARG A 92 4.83 -11.45 6.60
C ARG A 92 6.01 -11.76 5.69
N ASP A 93 6.51 -10.78 4.95
CA ASP A 93 7.68 -10.92 4.09
C ASP A 93 8.65 -9.75 4.22
N ARG A 94 9.74 -9.80 3.44
CA ARG A 94 10.80 -8.80 3.51
C ARG A 94 10.35 -7.45 2.98
N LEU A 95 9.56 -7.42 1.91
CA LEU A 95 9.01 -6.18 1.35
C LEU A 95 8.11 -5.46 2.37
N GLU A 96 7.20 -6.20 3.01
CA GLU A 96 6.32 -5.70 4.06
C GLU A 96 7.11 -5.26 5.29
N SER A 97 8.15 -6.02 5.67
CA SER A 97 9.02 -5.66 6.79
C SER A 97 9.74 -4.34 6.55
N VAL A 98 10.24 -4.11 5.33
CA VAL A 98 10.87 -2.83 4.95
C VAL A 98 9.86 -1.69 4.98
N ALA A 99 8.62 -1.93 4.53
CA ALA A 99 7.57 -0.93 4.60
C ALA A 99 7.27 -0.46 6.04
N THR A 100 7.49 -1.30 7.06
CA THR A 100 7.30 -0.91 8.48
C THR A 100 8.36 0.07 9.02
N VAL A 101 9.53 0.17 8.37
CA VAL A 101 10.61 1.09 8.78
C VAL A 101 10.18 2.55 8.63
N VAL A 102 9.30 2.78 7.66
CA VAL A 102 8.68 4.07 7.41
C VAL A 102 7.53 4.28 8.40
N LYS A 103 7.72 5.19 9.36
CA LYS A 103 6.67 5.53 10.32
C LYS A 103 5.62 6.43 9.67
N PRO A 104 4.34 6.04 9.69
CA PRO A 104 3.26 6.91 9.23
C PRO A 104 3.14 8.18 10.08
N PRO A 105 2.55 9.26 9.55
CA PRO A 105 2.31 10.49 10.30
C PRO A 105 1.44 10.25 11.54
N GLY A 106 1.86 10.82 12.67
CA GLY A 106 1.07 10.82 13.91
C GLY A 106 -0.14 11.76 13.85
N PRO A 107 -0.97 11.78 14.92
CA PRO A 107 -2.08 12.71 15.04
C PRO A 107 -1.63 14.16 14.91
N SER A 108 -2.43 14.98 14.22
CA SER A 108 -2.22 16.42 14.14
C SER A 108 -2.65 17.08 15.45
N ARG A 109 -1.91 18.12 15.86
CA ARG A 109 -2.33 19.02 16.96
C ARG A 109 -3.55 19.86 16.58
N GLU A 110 -3.75 20.10 15.29
CA GLU A 110 -4.88 20.83 14.73
C GLU A 110 -5.67 19.90 13.80
N PRO A 111 -6.54 19.03 14.33
CA PRO A 111 -7.22 18.00 13.54
C PRO A 111 -8.20 18.58 12.50
N SER A 112 -8.67 19.82 12.73
CA SER A 112 -9.57 20.59 11.85
C SER A 112 -8.88 21.71 11.06
N GLY A 113 -7.55 21.87 11.21
CA GLY A 113 -6.78 22.84 10.46
C GLY A 113 -6.88 22.58 8.95
N LYS A 114 -6.98 23.64 8.15
CA LYS A 114 -7.03 23.61 6.67
C LYS A 114 -5.73 23.07 6.02
N ASP A 115 -4.91 22.32 6.74
CA ASP A 115 -3.79 21.59 6.18
C ASP A 115 -4.36 20.34 5.51
N ILE A 116 -4.81 20.57 4.28
CA ILE A 116 -5.19 19.59 3.28
C ILE A 116 -4.05 18.58 3.23
N GLY A 117 -4.28 17.41 3.83
CA GLY A 117 -3.28 16.38 4.04
C GLY A 117 -2.44 16.14 2.80
N VAL A 118 -1.25 16.71 2.80
CA VAL A 118 -0.18 16.29 1.92
C VAL A 118 0.33 14.99 2.53
N SER A 119 -0.41 13.89 2.33
CA SER A 119 0.16 12.55 2.50
C SER A 119 0.92 12.19 1.22
N CYS A 120 1.83 13.08 0.81
CA CYS A 120 2.92 12.71 -0.07
C CYS A 120 4.07 12.30 0.86
N LEU A 121 4.83 11.30 0.44
CA LEU A 121 6.10 10.85 1.03
C LEU A 121 5.95 9.87 2.19
N SER A 122 6.26 8.61 1.86
CA SER A 122 7.42 7.97 2.49
C SER A 122 7.65 6.53 2.04
N ILE A 123 6.66 5.84 1.46
CA ILE A 123 6.89 4.47 0.98
C ILE A 123 7.78 4.45 -0.28
N GLU A 124 7.54 5.34 -1.26
CA GLU A 124 8.37 5.40 -2.48
C GLU A 124 9.81 5.84 -2.18
N GLU A 125 10.03 6.90 -1.39
CA GLU A 125 11.38 7.35 -1.05
C GLU A 125 12.17 6.31 -0.25
N CYS A 126 11.53 5.50 0.60
CA CYS A 126 12.25 4.50 1.39
C CYS A 126 12.58 3.23 0.59
N LEU A 127 11.76 2.85 -0.39
CA LEU A 127 12.06 1.73 -1.29
C LEU A 127 13.10 2.09 -2.35
N LEU A 128 13.12 3.34 -2.83
CA LEU A 128 14.08 3.82 -3.82
C LEU A 128 15.46 4.19 -3.24
N ARG A 129 15.57 4.40 -1.92
CA ARG A 129 16.84 4.71 -1.24
C ARG A 129 17.60 3.48 -0.72
N ASN A 130 17.17 2.27 -1.04
CA ASN A 130 18.00 1.07 -0.85
C ASN A 130 19.12 1.08 -1.91
N GLU A 131 20.14 1.89 -1.66
CA GLU A 131 21.45 1.71 -2.27
C GLU A 131 21.91 0.27 -1.97
N CYS A 132 22.25 -0.44 -3.05
CA CYS A 132 22.85 -1.79 -3.02
C CYS A 132 24.22 -1.78 -2.33
#